data_AF-A0AAN7IQ12-F1
#
_entry.id   AF-A0AAN7IQ12-F1
#
_cell.length_a   1.000
_cell.length_b   1.000
_cell.length_c   1.000
_cell.angle_alpha   90.00
_cell.angle_beta   90.00
_cell.angle_gamma   90.00
#
_symmetry.space_group_name_H-M   'P 1'
#
loop_
_entity.id
_entity.type
_entity.pdbx_description
1 polymer ?
#
loop_
_entity_poly.entity_id
_entity_poly.type
_entity_poly.pdbx_seq_one_letter_code
_entity_poly.pdbx_strand_id
1 'polypeptide(L)'
;MSAAASKLPRVLVRLGLIGGIGLYAAYHSLYNVEGGHRAIVFNRIHGVKDRVYTEGTHLMIPWFERPIVYDVRARPHLVESTSGSRDLQMVKIGLRVLTRPEAQKLPTIYRTLGRNYNERVLPSITHETLKSVVARYNASQLLTQREKVSAEIRDVLNKRAANFNIALDDVSITSLTFGKEFTSAIEAKQIAAQEAERAKYIVEKAEQDKKGAIIRAQGEAKSAQLIGEAIAKNESFITLRRIEAAREIAQTISNSVNTVYLNAGDLLLNLKGINLEKCKQ
;
A
#
# COMPACT_ATOMS: atom_id res chain seq x y z
N MET A 1 -40.29 29.14 -85.61
CA MET A 1 -39.40 29.44 -84.47
C MET A 1 -40.17 29.31 -83.16
N SER A 2 -40.46 28.10 -82.67
CA SER A 2 -41.15 27.90 -81.37
C SER A 2 -40.88 26.51 -80.82
N ALA A 3 -39.62 26.22 -80.50
CA ALA A 3 -39.24 24.96 -79.82
C ALA A 3 -38.15 25.16 -78.75
N ALA A 4 -37.62 26.39 -78.60
CA ALA A 4 -36.55 26.72 -77.66
C ALA A 4 -37.08 27.19 -76.30
N ALA A 5 -38.30 27.74 -76.22
CA ALA A 5 -38.84 28.36 -75.00
C ALA A 5 -39.31 27.35 -73.93
N SER A 6 -39.65 26.11 -74.29
CA SER A 6 -40.15 25.11 -73.33
C SER A 6 -39.06 24.29 -72.63
N LYS A 7 -37.80 24.38 -73.08
CA LYS A 7 -36.66 23.66 -72.49
C LYS A 7 -35.93 24.45 -71.40
N LEU A 8 -36.00 25.78 -71.43
CA LEU A 8 -35.41 26.70 -70.44
C LEU A 8 -35.80 26.39 -68.98
N PRO A 9 -37.10 26.22 -68.62
CA PRO A 9 -37.47 25.92 -67.24
C PRO A 9 -36.95 24.55 -66.77
N ARG A 10 -36.90 23.54 -67.64
CA ARG A 10 -36.32 22.22 -67.29
C ARG A 10 -34.81 22.29 -67.09
N VAL A 11 -34.10 23.11 -67.85
CA VAL A 11 -32.64 23.29 -67.70
C VAL A 11 -32.31 24.06 -66.42
N LEU A 12 -33.07 25.10 -66.09
CA LEU A 12 -32.94 25.84 -64.83
C LEU A 12 -33.24 24.97 -63.61
N VAL A 13 -34.30 24.15 -63.65
CA VAL A 13 -34.61 23.21 -62.56
C VAL A 13 -33.51 22.16 -62.39
N ARG A 14 -32.95 21.62 -63.49
CA ARG A 14 -31.82 20.68 -63.41
C ARG A 14 -30.55 21.33 -62.86
N LEU A 15 -30.23 22.55 -63.29
CA LEU A 15 -29.09 23.31 -62.77
C LEU A 15 -29.27 23.67 -61.30
N GLY A 16 -30.48 24.06 -60.88
CA GLY A 16 -30.81 24.31 -59.48
C GLY A 16 -30.72 23.07 -58.61
N LEU A 17 -31.16 21.91 -59.10
CA LEU A 17 -31.02 20.62 -58.41
C LEU A 17 -29.56 20.19 -58.28
N ILE A 18 -28.77 20.28 -59.36
CA ILE A 18 -27.35 19.90 -59.35
C ILE A 18 -26.55 20.86 -58.47
N GLY A 19 -26.82 22.17 -58.56
CA GLY A 19 -26.19 23.19 -57.73
C GLY A 19 -26.56 23.04 -56.25
N GLY A 20 -27.84 22.76 -55.95
CA GLY A 20 -28.33 22.51 -54.59
C GLY A 20 -27.73 21.26 -53.97
N ILE A 21 -27.66 20.15 -54.71
CA ILE A 21 -27.01 18.91 -54.27
C ILE A 21 -25.50 19.14 -54.06
N GLY A 22 -24.85 19.89 -54.95
CA GLY A 22 -23.43 20.23 -54.83
C GLY A 22 -23.11 21.06 -53.60
N LEU A 23 -23.89 22.10 -53.32
CA LEU A 23 -23.74 22.95 -52.13
C LEU A 23 -24.05 22.17 -50.84
N TYR A 24 -25.09 21.34 -50.85
CA TYR A 24 -25.43 20.48 -49.72
C TYR A 24 -24.31 19.46 -49.44
N ALA A 25 -23.76 18.85 -50.49
CA ALA A 25 -22.64 17.93 -50.38
C ALA A 25 -21.38 18.63 -49.87
N ALA A 26 -21.07 19.84 -50.35
CA ALA A 26 -19.92 20.62 -49.89
C ALA A 26 -20.04 21.00 -48.40
N TYR A 27 -21.23 21.43 -47.96
CA TYR A 27 -21.48 21.78 -46.57
C TYR A 27 -21.34 20.58 -45.63
N HIS A 28 -21.88 19.42 -46.02
CA HIS A 28 -21.78 18.19 -45.24
C HIS A 28 -20.50 17.38 -45.48
N SER A 29 -19.61 17.85 -46.34
CA SER A 29 -18.34 17.16 -46.64
C SER A 29 -17.30 17.37 -45.54
N LEU A 30 -17.39 18.45 -44.77
CA LEU A 30 -16.40 18.72 -43.73
C LEU A 30 -16.78 18.00 -42.42
N TYR A 31 -15.80 17.35 -41.81
CA TYR A 31 -15.88 16.92 -40.42
C TYR A 31 -14.61 17.24 -39.66
N ASN A 32 -14.75 17.50 -38.37
CA ASN A 32 -13.67 17.86 -37.48
C ASN A 32 -13.35 16.70 -36.55
N VAL A 33 -12.06 16.43 -36.36
CA VAL A 33 -11.55 15.48 -35.38
C VAL A 33 -10.85 16.26 -34.28
N GLU A 34 -11.37 16.17 -33.07
CA GLU A 34 -10.81 16.84 -31.90
C GLU A 34 -9.48 16.23 -31.45
N GLY A 35 -8.69 17.00 -30.70
CA GLY A 35 -7.44 16.53 -30.10
C GLY A 35 -7.64 15.33 -29.18
N GLY A 36 -6.79 14.31 -29.32
CA GLY A 36 -6.90 13.05 -28.58
C GLY A 36 -7.95 12.08 -29.13
N HIS A 37 -8.57 12.40 -30.27
CA HIS A 37 -9.37 11.47 -31.05
C HIS A 37 -8.67 11.13 -32.37
N ARG A 38 -9.07 10.00 -32.96
CA ARG A 38 -8.66 9.55 -34.29
C ARG A 38 -9.89 9.07 -35.04
N ALA A 39 -9.99 9.38 -36.32
CA ALA A 39 -11.11 8.94 -37.13
C ALA A 39 -10.70 7.86 -38.12
N ILE A 40 -11.54 6.84 -38.26
CA ILE A 40 -11.50 5.91 -39.39
C ILE A 40 -12.70 6.19 -40.29
N VAL A 41 -12.54 6.04 -41.60
CA VAL A 41 -13.63 6.30 -42.55
C VAL A 41 -14.17 4.98 -43.07
N PHE A 42 -15.46 4.76 -42.86
CA PHE A 42 -16.20 3.65 -43.45
C PHE A 42 -16.79 4.09 -44.78
N ASN A 43 -16.40 3.43 -45.88
CA ASN A 43 -16.98 3.62 -47.20
C ASN A 43 -18.04 2.53 -47.47
N ARG A 44 -19.22 2.91 -47.97
CA ARG A 44 -20.33 1.97 -48.24
C ARG A 44 -20.03 0.95 -49.36
N ILE A 45 -19.08 1.25 -50.26
CA ILE A 45 -18.71 0.36 -51.37
C ILE A 45 -17.50 -0.51 -51.01
N HIS A 46 -16.43 0.09 -50.46
CA HIS A 46 -15.16 -0.59 -50.21
C HIS A 46 -14.96 -1.02 -48.74
N GLY A 47 -15.91 -0.70 -47.85
CA GLY A 47 -15.80 -0.96 -46.43
C GLY A 47 -14.88 0.03 -45.70
N VAL A 48 -14.27 -0.41 -44.61
CA VAL A 48 -13.41 0.41 -43.76
C VAL A 48 -12.09 0.71 -44.48
N LYS A 49 -11.68 1.98 -44.59
CA LYS A 49 -10.36 2.35 -45.13
C LYS A 49 -9.25 2.07 -44.12
N ASP A 50 -8.07 1.67 -44.59
CA ASP A 50 -6.89 1.43 -43.73
C ASP A 50 -6.21 2.73 -43.25
N ARG A 51 -6.56 3.88 -43.82
CA ARG A 51 -6.00 5.17 -43.42
C ARG A 51 -6.69 5.69 -42.17
N VAL A 52 -5.88 6.03 -41.17
CA VAL A 52 -6.31 6.72 -39.95
C VAL A 52 -6.14 8.22 -40.13
N TYR A 53 -7.17 8.98 -39.80
CA TYR A 53 -7.16 10.43 -39.85
C TYR A 53 -6.84 11.01 -38.47
N THR A 54 -5.88 11.93 -38.44
CA THR A 54 -5.41 12.61 -37.23
C THR A 54 -6.38 13.70 -36.79
N GLU A 55 -6.04 14.46 -35.74
CA GLU A 55 -6.79 15.67 -35.39
C GLU A 55 -6.81 16.67 -36.57
N GLY A 56 -7.89 17.44 -36.67
CA GLY A 56 -8.08 18.46 -37.72
C GLY A 56 -9.33 18.28 -38.57
N THR A 57 -9.53 19.23 -39.49
CA THR A 57 -10.66 19.24 -40.43
C THR A 57 -10.34 18.36 -41.63
N HIS A 58 -11.22 17.40 -41.89
CA HIS A 58 -11.07 16.44 -42.98
C HIS A 58 -12.31 16.48 -43.89
N LEU A 59 -12.11 16.09 -45.14
CA LEU A 59 -13.18 16.01 -46.15
C LEU A 59 -13.65 14.55 -46.27
N MET A 60 -14.96 14.37 -46.23
CA MET A 60 -15.66 13.11 -46.51
C MET A 60 -16.70 13.30 -47.60
N ILE A 61 -17.11 12.21 -48.24
CA ILE A 61 -18.21 12.24 -49.21
C ILE A 61 -19.52 11.84 -48.50
N PRO A 62 -20.47 12.77 -48.22
CA PRO A 62 -21.58 12.59 -47.25
C PRO A 62 -22.62 11.49 -47.56
N TRP A 63 -22.51 10.78 -48.68
CA TRP A 63 -23.34 9.60 -49.01
C TRP A 63 -22.62 8.26 -48.97
N PHE A 64 -21.31 8.27 -49.23
CA PHE A 64 -20.52 7.05 -49.36
C PHE A 64 -19.65 6.84 -48.13
N GLU A 65 -19.27 7.90 -47.43
CA GLU A 65 -18.29 7.87 -46.38
C GLU A 65 -18.90 8.29 -45.04
N ARG A 66 -18.59 7.54 -43.99
CA ARG A 66 -18.98 7.83 -42.62
C ARG A 66 -17.76 7.78 -41.72
N PRO A 67 -17.35 8.90 -41.09
CA PRO A 67 -16.26 8.91 -40.14
C PRO A 67 -16.73 8.29 -38.83
N ILE A 68 -15.88 7.45 -38.26
CA ILE A 68 -16.05 6.82 -36.96
C ILE A 68 -14.91 7.31 -36.10
N VAL A 69 -15.25 8.15 -35.12
CA VAL A 69 -14.28 8.77 -34.23
C VAL A 69 -14.05 7.85 -33.03
N TYR A 70 -12.79 7.59 -32.75
CA TYR A 70 -12.30 6.84 -31.59
C TYR A 70 -11.56 7.77 -30.65
N ASP A 71 -11.78 7.60 -29.35
CA ASP A 71 -10.93 8.17 -28.33
C ASP A 71 -9.68 7.31 -28.19
N VAL A 72 -8.50 7.93 -28.36
CA VAL A 72 -7.20 7.27 -28.22
C VAL A 72 -6.51 7.57 -26.89
N ARG A 73 -7.20 8.26 -25.98
CA ARG A 73 -6.69 8.54 -24.62
C ARG A 73 -6.76 7.29 -23.76
N ALA A 74 -5.86 7.24 -22.77
CA ALA A 74 -5.85 6.18 -21.78
C ALA A 74 -7.12 6.24 -20.92
N ARG A 75 -7.82 5.12 -20.80
CA ARG A 75 -9.00 4.98 -19.95
C ARG A 75 -8.81 3.87 -18.92
N PRO A 76 -9.08 4.13 -17.62
CA PRO A 76 -9.00 3.10 -16.60
C PRO A 76 -10.20 2.16 -16.69
N HIS A 77 -9.94 0.86 -16.59
CA HIS A 77 -10.95 -0.18 -16.50
C HIS A 77 -10.68 -1.02 -15.25
N LEU A 78 -11.70 -1.18 -14.41
CA LEU A 78 -11.63 -2.05 -13.24
C LEU A 78 -12.25 -3.39 -13.59
N VAL A 79 -11.47 -4.45 -13.40
CA VAL A 79 -11.90 -5.83 -13.62
C VAL A 79 -11.66 -6.61 -12.34
N GLU A 80 -12.71 -7.23 -11.82
CA GLU A 80 -12.60 -8.16 -10.71
C GLU A 80 -12.63 -9.60 -11.23
N SER A 81 -11.82 -10.46 -10.62
CA SER A 81 -11.82 -11.88 -10.91
C SER A 81 -11.53 -12.67 -9.64
N THR A 82 -12.17 -13.83 -9.52
CA THR A 82 -11.86 -14.79 -8.47
C THR A 82 -10.96 -15.88 -9.06
N SER A 83 -9.82 -16.12 -8.44
CA SER A 83 -8.85 -17.14 -8.85
C SER A 83 -8.39 -17.97 -7.66
N GLY A 84 -8.06 -19.24 -7.93
CA GLY A 84 -7.29 -20.06 -7.00
C GLY A 84 -5.81 -19.66 -7.02
N SER A 85 -5.18 -19.62 -5.86
CA SER A 85 -3.73 -19.54 -5.68
C SER A 85 -3.09 -20.94 -5.78
N ARG A 86 -1.75 -21.00 -5.74
CA ARG A 86 -0.98 -22.25 -5.75
C ARG A 86 -1.33 -23.19 -4.59
N ASP A 87 -1.67 -22.64 -3.43
CA ASP A 87 -2.09 -23.33 -2.21
C ASP A 87 -3.61 -23.60 -2.15
N LEU A 88 -4.28 -23.55 -3.31
CA LEU A 88 -5.71 -23.83 -3.46
C LEU A 88 -6.63 -22.92 -2.63
N GLN A 89 -6.17 -21.70 -2.32
CA GLN A 89 -6.99 -20.69 -1.67
C GLN A 89 -7.70 -19.84 -2.71
N MET A 90 -8.98 -19.59 -2.48
CA MET A 90 -9.77 -18.70 -3.34
C MET A 90 -9.46 -17.25 -2.99
N VAL A 91 -9.03 -16.48 -3.98
CA VAL A 91 -8.69 -15.07 -3.84
C VAL A 91 -9.52 -14.24 -4.81
N LYS A 92 -10.21 -13.22 -4.30
CA LYS A 92 -10.86 -12.21 -5.12
C LYS A 92 -9.88 -11.07 -5.36
N ILE A 93 -9.56 -10.82 -6.62
CA ILE A 93 -8.56 -9.84 -7.04
C ILE A 93 -9.24 -8.81 -7.93
N GLY A 94 -9.14 -7.54 -7.54
CA GLY A 94 -9.50 -6.40 -8.38
C GLY A 94 -8.25 -5.87 -9.08
N LEU A 95 -8.32 -5.72 -10.40
CA LEU A 95 -7.26 -5.17 -11.23
C LEU A 95 -7.75 -3.89 -11.90
N ARG A 96 -6.96 -2.82 -11.82
CA ARG A 96 -7.14 -1.61 -12.62
C ARG A 96 -6.16 -1.65 -13.78
N VAL A 97 -6.71 -1.56 -14.99
CA VAL A 97 -5.95 -1.59 -16.24
C VAL A 97 -6.19 -0.28 -16.97
N LEU A 98 -5.13 0.47 -17.23
CA LEU A 98 -5.14 1.66 -18.07
C LEU A 98 -4.86 1.26 -19.52
N THR A 99 -5.86 1.41 -20.38
CA THR A 99 -5.81 0.95 -21.77
C THR A 99 -5.97 2.10 -22.75
N ARG A 100 -5.27 2.01 -23.88
CA ARG A 100 -5.50 2.84 -25.05
C ARG A 100 -5.37 2.01 -26.33
N PRO A 101 -6.16 2.30 -27.37
CA PRO A 101 -6.03 1.60 -28.64
C PRO A 101 -4.79 2.10 -29.39
N GLU A 102 -4.13 1.24 -30.16
CA GLU A 102 -3.03 1.66 -31.02
C GLU A 102 -3.56 2.49 -32.19
N ALA A 103 -3.22 3.78 -32.23
CA ALA A 103 -3.79 4.75 -33.16
C ALA A 103 -3.64 4.33 -34.64
N GLN A 104 -2.52 3.69 -35.01
CA GLN A 104 -2.27 3.28 -36.40
C GLN A 104 -3.11 2.07 -36.84
N LYS A 105 -3.58 1.24 -35.91
CA LYS A 105 -4.27 -0.02 -36.20
C LYS A 105 -5.76 0.01 -35.86
N LEU A 106 -6.32 1.21 -35.67
CA LEU A 106 -7.76 1.42 -35.47
C LEU A 106 -8.66 0.76 -36.52
N PRO A 107 -8.32 0.74 -37.83
CA PRO A 107 -9.14 0.06 -38.84
C PRO A 107 -9.25 -1.44 -38.56
N THR A 108 -8.13 -2.07 -38.19
CA THR A 108 -8.08 -3.50 -37.82
C THR A 108 -8.91 -3.76 -36.56
N ILE A 109 -8.74 -2.94 -35.52
CA ILE A 109 -9.49 -3.04 -34.26
C ILE A 109 -11.00 -2.93 -34.53
N TYR A 110 -11.43 -2.01 -35.38
CA TYR A 110 -12.84 -1.86 -35.71
C TYR A 110 -13.40 -3.07 -36.48
N ARG A 111 -12.62 -3.64 -37.41
CA ARG A 111 -13.02 -4.84 -38.16
C ARG A 111 -13.16 -6.07 -37.27
N THR A 112 -12.25 -6.27 -36.32
CA THR A 112 -12.21 -7.49 -35.48
C THR A 112 -13.05 -7.38 -34.21
N LEU A 113 -13.02 -6.23 -33.54
CA LEU A 113 -13.60 -6.03 -32.20
C LEU A 113 -14.77 -5.04 -32.19
N GLY A 114 -14.90 -4.20 -33.21
CA GLY A 114 -15.94 -3.17 -33.30
C GLY A 114 -15.62 -1.93 -32.46
N ARG A 115 -16.67 -1.16 -32.11
CA ARG A 115 -16.53 0.06 -31.28
C ARG A 115 -16.24 -0.26 -29.82
N ASN A 116 -16.80 -1.34 -29.29
CA ASN A 116 -16.70 -1.74 -27.88
C ASN A 116 -15.55 -2.73 -27.66
N TYR A 117 -14.36 -2.40 -28.18
CA TYR A 117 -13.21 -3.29 -28.11
C TYR A 117 -12.74 -3.56 -26.67
N ASN A 118 -12.84 -2.54 -25.79
CA ASN A 118 -12.45 -2.64 -24.39
C ASN A 118 -13.30 -3.67 -23.63
N GLU A 119 -14.63 -3.53 -23.66
CA GLU A 119 -15.56 -4.40 -22.92
C GLU A 119 -15.55 -5.84 -23.43
N ARG A 120 -15.31 -6.03 -24.73
CA ARG A 120 -15.36 -7.36 -25.35
C ARG A 120 -14.13 -8.21 -25.06
N VAL A 121 -12.94 -7.62 -25.05
CA VAL A 121 -11.68 -8.38 -24.95
C VAL A 121 -11.04 -8.26 -23.58
N LEU A 122 -11.02 -7.07 -22.96
CA LEU A 122 -10.24 -6.84 -21.75
C LEU A 122 -10.64 -7.76 -20.59
N PRO A 123 -11.93 -7.99 -20.27
CA PRO A 123 -12.28 -8.89 -19.18
C PRO A 123 -11.78 -10.32 -19.42
N SER A 124 -11.89 -10.81 -20.66
CA SER A 124 -11.48 -12.16 -21.03
C SER A 124 -9.97 -12.37 -20.87
N ILE A 125 -9.14 -11.51 -21.48
CA ILE A 125 -7.68 -11.63 -21.38
C ILE A 125 -7.18 -11.37 -19.95
N THR A 126 -7.87 -10.51 -19.21
CA THR A 126 -7.52 -10.17 -17.83
C THR A 126 -7.83 -11.33 -16.90
N HIS A 127 -9.01 -11.94 -17.01
CA HIS A 127 -9.38 -13.12 -16.23
C HIS A 127 -8.45 -14.30 -16.50
N GLU A 128 -8.11 -14.55 -17.75
CA GLU A 128 -7.17 -15.62 -18.11
C GLU A 128 -5.76 -15.36 -17.55
N THR A 129 -5.26 -14.14 -17.72
CA THR A 129 -3.92 -13.76 -17.22
C THR A 129 -3.85 -13.80 -15.69
N LEU A 130 -4.87 -13.29 -15.01
CA LEU A 130 -4.99 -13.38 -13.55
C LEU A 130 -4.95 -14.84 -13.10
N LYS A 131 -5.79 -15.71 -13.68
CA LYS A 131 -5.81 -17.14 -13.34
C LYS A 131 -4.46 -17.82 -13.59
N SER A 132 -3.79 -17.50 -14.70
CA SER A 132 -2.49 -18.07 -15.05
C SER A 132 -1.37 -17.63 -14.11
N VAL A 133 -1.33 -16.36 -13.71
CA VAL A 133 -0.23 -15.83 -12.87
C VAL A 133 -0.49 -16.16 -11.41
N VAL A 134 -1.70 -15.95 -10.92
CA VAL A 134 -2.08 -16.17 -9.51
C VAL A 134 -1.91 -17.62 -9.09
N ALA A 135 -2.19 -18.58 -9.99
CA ALA A 135 -1.98 -20.00 -9.74
C ALA A 135 -0.51 -20.40 -9.49
N ARG A 136 0.46 -19.54 -9.83
CA ARG A 136 1.90 -19.78 -9.60
C ARG A 136 2.36 -19.35 -8.20
N TYR A 137 1.62 -18.45 -7.56
CA TYR A 137 1.97 -17.83 -6.28
C TYR A 137 1.11 -18.37 -5.14
N ASN A 138 1.71 -18.46 -3.95
CA ASN A 138 0.95 -18.75 -2.73
C ASN A 138 0.18 -17.51 -2.26
N ALA A 139 -0.92 -17.71 -1.52
CA ALA A 139 -1.72 -16.61 -0.97
C ALA A 139 -0.89 -15.59 -0.17
N SER A 140 0.07 -16.05 0.64
CA SER A 140 0.97 -15.17 1.41
C SER A 140 1.91 -14.33 0.53
N GLN A 141 2.32 -14.85 -0.63
CA GLN A 141 3.18 -14.13 -1.58
C GLN A 141 2.42 -13.05 -2.33
N LEU A 142 1.13 -13.27 -2.61
CA LEU A 142 0.27 -12.24 -3.23
C LEU A 142 0.13 -10.99 -2.34
N LEU A 143 0.20 -11.17 -1.02
CA LEU A 143 0.16 -10.07 -0.05
C LEU A 143 1.52 -9.40 0.12
N THR A 144 2.58 -10.20 0.30
CA THR A 144 3.93 -9.70 0.61
C THR A 144 4.70 -9.19 -0.61
N GLN A 145 4.52 -9.81 -1.78
CA GLN A 145 5.26 -9.51 -3.02
C GLN A 145 4.33 -8.95 -4.12
N ARG A 146 3.36 -8.12 -3.73
CA ARG A 146 2.33 -7.57 -4.63
C ARG A 146 2.91 -6.83 -5.84
N GLU A 147 4.00 -6.09 -5.66
CA GLU A 147 4.65 -5.34 -6.75
C GLU A 147 5.22 -6.27 -7.81
N LYS A 148 5.92 -7.33 -7.40
CA LYS A 148 6.48 -8.35 -8.30
C LYS A 148 5.38 -9.06 -9.07
N VAL A 149 4.30 -9.45 -8.39
CA VAL A 149 3.14 -10.09 -9.03
C VAL A 149 2.46 -9.13 -10.01
N SER A 150 2.32 -7.85 -9.66
CA SER A 150 1.73 -6.84 -10.55
C SER A 150 2.58 -6.62 -11.81
N ALA A 151 3.91 -6.63 -11.69
CA ALA A 151 4.82 -6.55 -12.82
C ALA A 151 4.69 -7.78 -13.76
N GLU A 152 4.64 -9.00 -13.21
CA GLU A 152 4.45 -10.21 -14.03
C GLU A 152 3.08 -10.20 -14.73
N ILE A 153 2.01 -9.78 -14.04
CA ILE A 153 0.69 -9.62 -14.66
C ILE A 153 0.76 -8.61 -15.81
N ARG A 154 1.44 -7.47 -15.61
CA ARG A 154 1.63 -6.44 -16.64
C ARG A 154 2.31 -7.02 -17.88
N ASP A 155 3.40 -7.77 -17.71
CA ASP A 155 4.16 -8.32 -18.83
C ASP A 155 3.35 -9.34 -19.65
N VAL A 156 2.67 -10.27 -18.95
CA VAL A 156 1.84 -11.29 -19.61
C VAL A 156 0.63 -10.66 -20.29
N LEU A 157 -0.03 -9.72 -19.63
CA LEU A 157 -1.20 -9.04 -20.16
C LEU A 157 -0.84 -8.16 -21.36
N ASN A 158 0.30 -7.47 -21.32
CA ASN A 158 0.76 -6.63 -22.43
C ASN A 158 1.07 -7.47 -23.68
N LYS A 159 1.71 -8.62 -23.54
CA LYS A 159 1.93 -9.57 -24.65
C LYS A 159 0.61 -10.04 -25.29
N ARG A 160 -0.40 -10.33 -24.47
CA ARG A 160 -1.72 -10.75 -24.97
C ARG A 160 -2.51 -9.60 -25.59
N ALA A 161 -2.48 -8.41 -24.98
CA ALA A 161 -3.15 -7.22 -25.48
C ALA A 161 -2.58 -6.73 -26.82
N ALA A 162 -1.26 -6.90 -27.02
CA ALA A 162 -0.60 -6.59 -28.28
C ALA A 162 -1.16 -7.37 -29.49
N ASN A 163 -1.60 -8.63 -29.30
CA ASN A 163 -2.24 -9.41 -30.35
C ASN A 163 -3.57 -8.79 -30.82
N PHE A 164 -4.22 -8.01 -29.96
CA PHE A 164 -5.46 -7.31 -30.26
C PHE A 164 -5.23 -5.83 -30.63
N ASN A 165 -3.98 -5.40 -30.75
CA ASN A 165 -3.58 -4.01 -31.03
C ASN A 165 -4.06 -3.00 -29.96
N ILE A 166 -4.16 -3.45 -28.71
CA ILE A 166 -4.47 -2.61 -27.55
C ILE A 166 -3.18 -2.42 -26.76
N ALA A 167 -2.83 -1.16 -26.49
CA ALA A 167 -1.69 -0.83 -25.65
C ALA A 167 -2.14 -0.66 -24.19
N LEU A 168 -1.32 -1.18 -23.27
CA LEU A 168 -1.51 -1.02 -21.84
C LEU A 168 -0.48 -0.04 -21.30
N ASP A 169 -0.94 1.03 -20.66
CA ASP A 169 -0.06 2.03 -20.05
C ASP A 169 0.34 1.62 -18.64
N ASP A 170 -0.62 1.12 -17.87
CA ASP A 170 -0.37 0.64 -16.52
C ASP A 170 -1.39 -0.43 -16.12
N VAL A 171 -0.93 -1.32 -15.25
CA VAL A 171 -1.68 -2.43 -14.70
C VAL A 171 -1.35 -2.51 -13.22
N SER A 172 -2.35 -2.32 -12.37
CA SER A 172 -2.18 -2.30 -10.92
C SER A 172 -3.27 -3.14 -10.27
N ILE A 173 -2.88 -4.02 -9.35
CA ILE A 173 -3.85 -4.65 -8.44
C ILE A 173 -4.45 -3.52 -7.59
N THR A 174 -5.77 -3.49 -7.42
CA THR A 174 -6.49 -2.50 -6.60
C THR A 174 -6.86 -3.11 -5.26
N SER A 175 -7.59 -4.23 -5.29
CA SER A 175 -8.08 -4.94 -4.11
C SER A 175 -7.65 -6.40 -4.17
N LEU A 176 -7.39 -6.97 -2.99
CA LEU A 176 -7.08 -8.38 -2.84
C LEU A 176 -7.77 -8.87 -1.57
N THR A 177 -8.68 -9.82 -1.71
CA THR A 177 -9.52 -10.32 -0.62
C THR A 177 -9.46 -11.84 -0.60
N PHE A 178 -9.11 -12.38 0.57
CA PHE A 178 -9.11 -13.81 0.84
C PHE A 178 -10.43 -14.25 1.48
N GLY A 179 -10.69 -15.56 1.50
CA GLY A 179 -11.78 -16.13 2.29
C GLY A 179 -11.66 -15.75 3.77
N LYS A 180 -12.81 -15.61 4.46
CA LYS A 180 -12.86 -15.14 5.86
C LYS A 180 -12.07 -16.06 6.80
N GLU A 181 -12.11 -17.36 6.53
CA GLU A 181 -11.44 -18.43 7.28
C GLU A 181 -9.92 -18.34 7.14
N PHE A 182 -9.40 -17.97 5.97
CA PHE A 182 -7.97 -17.79 5.77
C PHE A 182 -7.48 -16.55 6.50
N THR A 183 -8.19 -15.43 6.37
CA THR A 183 -7.86 -14.18 7.07
C THR A 183 -7.86 -14.38 8.58
N SER A 184 -8.88 -15.03 9.15
CA SER A 184 -8.94 -15.30 10.59
C SER A 184 -7.81 -16.23 11.06
N ALA A 185 -7.44 -17.24 10.26
CA ALA A 185 -6.32 -18.13 10.57
C ALA A 185 -4.97 -17.41 10.55
N ILE A 186 -4.76 -16.45 9.63
CA ILE A 186 -3.55 -15.63 9.58
C ILE A 186 -3.50 -14.68 10.78
N GLU A 187 -4.60 -14.00 11.10
CA GLU A 187 -4.71 -13.14 12.29
C GLU A 187 -4.42 -13.93 13.56
N ALA A 188 -5.02 -15.11 13.72
CA ALA A 188 -4.79 -15.98 14.88
C ALA A 188 -3.31 -16.42 14.98
N LYS A 189 -2.66 -16.76 13.85
CA LYS A 189 -1.22 -17.08 13.83
C LYS A 189 -0.36 -15.88 14.21
N GLN A 190 -0.72 -14.68 13.76
CA GLN A 190 0.01 -13.46 14.09
C GLN A 190 -0.12 -13.14 15.58
N ILE A 191 -1.32 -13.27 16.15
CA ILE A 191 -1.55 -13.11 17.59
C ILE A 191 -0.72 -14.13 18.38
N ALA A 192 -0.78 -15.41 18.02
CA ALA A 192 -0.01 -16.46 18.69
C ALA A 192 1.52 -16.23 18.59
N ALA A 193 2.01 -15.77 17.43
CA ALA A 193 3.42 -15.44 17.26
C ALA A 193 3.85 -14.25 18.14
N GLN A 194 3.03 -13.20 18.20
CA GLN A 194 3.27 -12.04 19.05
C GLN A 194 3.20 -12.39 20.54
N GLU A 195 2.28 -13.25 20.95
CA GLU A 195 2.19 -13.76 22.32
C GLU A 195 3.41 -14.59 22.69
N ALA A 196 3.90 -15.45 21.80
CA ALA A 196 5.11 -16.23 22.02
C ALA A 196 6.35 -15.34 22.14
N GLU A 197 6.47 -14.31 21.32
CA GLU A 197 7.56 -13.32 21.41
C GLU A 197 7.49 -12.54 22.73
N ARG A 198 6.28 -12.10 23.13
CA ARG A 198 6.06 -11.43 24.41
C ARG A 198 6.41 -12.34 25.60
N ALA A 199 6.04 -13.61 25.56
CA ALA A 199 6.37 -14.57 26.60
C ALA A 199 7.90 -14.75 26.73
N LYS A 200 8.62 -14.85 25.61
CA LYS A 200 10.10 -14.87 25.61
C LYS A 200 10.68 -13.61 26.25
N TYR A 201 10.18 -12.44 25.88
CA TYR A 201 10.63 -11.18 26.46
C TYR A 201 10.36 -11.09 27.98
N ILE A 202 9.23 -11.62 28.46
CA ILE A 202 8.94 -11.66 29.90
C ILE A 202 9.94 -12.56 30.64
N VAL A 203 10.25 -13.73 30.08
CA VAL A 203 11.25 -14.65 30.67
C VAL A 203 12.63 -14.00 30.67
N GLU A 204 13.04 -13.41 29.55
CA GLU A 204 14.32 -12.71 29.45
C GLU A 204 14.41 -11.54 30.43
N LYS A 205 13.36 -10.73 30.55
CA LYS A 205 13.27 -9.66 31.55
C LYS A 205 13.40 -10.21 32.96
N ALA A 206 12.71 -11.29 33.30
CA ALA A 206 12.80 -11.91 34.61
C ALA A 206 14.21 -12.46 34.91
N GLU A 207 14.90 -13.00 33.91
CA GLU A 207 16.30 -13.42 34.04
C GLU A 207 17.25 -12.24 34.27
N GLN A 208 17.06 -11.14 33.54
CA GLN A 208 17.85 -9.92 33.71
C GLN A 208 17.60 -9.29 35.08
N ASP A 209 16.35 -9.23 35.53
CA ASP A 209 15.98 -8.73 36.85
C ASP A 209 16.61 -9.59 37.96
N LYS A 210 16.60 -10.92 37.81
CA LYS A 210 17.28 -11.86 38.72
C LYS A 210 18.79 -11.63 38.76
N LYS A 211 19.45 -11.51 37.59
CA LYS A 211 20.88 -11.22 37.51
C LYS A 211 21.21 -9.89 38.17
N GLY A 212 20.41 -8.85 37.90
CA GLY A 212 20.53 -7.54 38.52
C GLY A 212 20.39 -7.59 40.05
N ALA A 213 19.45 -8.38 40.57
CA ALA A 213 19.28 -8.57 42.01
C ALA A 213 20.48 -9.27 42.67
N ILE A 214 21.03 -10.31 42.03
CA ILE A 214 22.24 -11.00 42.53
C ILE A 214 23.43 -10.06 42.55
N ILE A 215 23.65 -9.31 41.46
CA ILE A 215 24.75 -8.35 41.36
C ILE A 215 24.60 -7.25 42.42
N ARG A 216 23.38 -6.74 42.64
CA ARG A 216 23.09 -5.75 43.68
C ARG A 216 23.39 -6.31 45.07
N ALA A 217 22.89 -7.51 45.40
CA ALA A 217 23.13 -8.15 46.69
C ALA A 217 24.63 -8.44 46.92
N GLN A 218 25.36 -8.90 45.90
CA GLN A 218 26.81 -9.09 45.98
C GLN A 218 27.55 -7.76 46.17
N GLY A 219 27.12 -6.71 45.46
CA GLY A 219 27.65 -5.35 45.62
C GLY A 219 27.42 -4.80 47.03
N GLU A 220 26.23 -4.98 47.58
CA GLU A 220 25.87 -4.59 48.95
C GLU A 220 26.68 -5.39 49.99
N ALA A 221 26.79 -6.71 49.83
CA ALA A 221 27.57 -7.55 50.74
C ALA A 221 29.06 -7.17 50.72
N LYS A 222 29.63 -6.96 49.53
CA LYS A 222 31.04 -6.55 49.38
C LYS A 222 31.26 -5.13 49.91
N SER A 223 30.31 -4.22 49.69
CA SER A 223 30.35 -2.87 50.26
C SER A 223 30.30 -2.91 51.78
N ALA A 224 29.38 -3.70 52.37
CA ALA A 224 29.26 -3.87 53.81
C ALA A 224 30.52 -4.49 54.43
N GLN A 225 31.15 -5.47 53.76
CA GLN A 225 32.44 -6.03 54.17
C GLN A 225 33.55 -4.97 54.16
N LEU A 226 33.70 -4.22 53.07
CA LEU A 226 34.72 -3.17 52.97
C LEU A 226 34.51 -2.05 53.99
N ILE A 227 33.26 -1.64 54.21
CA ILE A 227 32.90 -0.68 55.27
C ILE A 227 33.22 -1.27 56.63
N GLY A 228 32.85 -2.52 56.91
CA GLY A 228 33.14 -3.22 58.16
C GLY A 228 34.64 -3.31 58.44
N GLU A 229 35.44 -3.67 57.44
CA GLU A 229 36.92 -3.68 57.54
C GLU A 229 37.48 -2.27 57.76
N ALA A 230 36.96 -1.25 57.08
CA ALA A 230 37.38 0.14 57.27
C ALA A 230 37.05 0.68 58.67
N ILE A 231 35.89 0.30 59.21
CA ILE A 231 35.46 0.62 60.58
C ILE A 231 36.33 -0.13 61.60
N ALA A 232 36.59 -1.42 61.39
CA ALA A 232 37.41 -2.23 62.29
C ALA A 232 38.86 -1.74 62.39
N LYS A 233 39.41 -1.17 61.30
CA LYS A 233 40.74 -0.56 61.30
C LYS A 233 40.82 0.74 62.12
N ASN A 234 39.72 1.47 62.26
CA ASN A 234 39.67 2.76 62.95
C ASN A 234 38.79 2.70 64.21
N GLU A 235 39.37 2.33 65.35
CA GLU A 235 38.67 2.21 66.64
C GLU A 235 37.98 3.52 67.06
N SER A 236 38.61 4.67 66.77
CA SER A 236 38.06 6.01 66.98
C SER A 236 36.73 6.23 66.25
N PHE A 237 36.53 5.66 65.07
CA PHE A 237 35.29 5.81 64.31
C PHE A 237 34.11 5.04 64.94
N ILE A 238 34.37 3.85 65.52
CA ILE A 238 33.35 3.08 66.26
C ILE A 238 32.88 3.87 67.48
N THR A 239 33.82 4.47 68.22
CA THR A 239 33.47 5.29 69.39
C THR A 239 32.64 6.52 69.00
N LEU A 240 33.01 7.21 67.92
CA LEU A 240 32.24 8.34 67.39
C LEU A 240 30.81 7.91 67.01
N ARG A 241 30.65 6.79 66.30
CA ARG A 241 29.32 6.27 65.95
C ARG A 241 28.49 5.85 67.15
N ARG A 242 29.09 5.30 68.20
CA ARG A 242 28.38 5.02 69.47
C ARG A 242 27.87 6.31 70.12
N ILE A 243 28.67 7.37 70.13
CA ILE A 243 28.27 8.68 70.68
C ILE A 243 27.14 9.29 69.86
N GLU A 244 27.22 9.23 68.52
CA GLU A 244 26.15 9.71 67.64
C GLU A 244 24.84 8.94 67.82
N ALA A 245 24.89 7.60 67.88
CA ALA A 245 23.71 6.76 68.13
C ALA A 245 23.10 7.04 69.51
N ALA A 246 23.93 7.18 70.55
CA ALA A 246 23.47 7.57 71.89
C ALA A 246 22.78 8.95 71.88
N ARG A 247 23.33 9.92 71.14
CA ARG A 247 22.73 11.25 70.98
C ARG A 247 21.38 11.18 70.26
N GLU A 248 21.28 10.38 69.19
CA GLU A 248 20.04 10.20 68.44
C GLU A 248 18.95 9.53 69.30
N ILE A 249 19.28 8.44 69.99
CA ILE A 249 18.38 7.74 70.91
C ILE A 249 17.89 8.71 72.00
N ALA A 250 18.78 9.49 72.61
CA ALA A 250 18.42 10.48 73.62
C ALA A 250 17.46 11.55 73.05
N GLN A 251 17.68 12.00 71.82
CA GLN A 251 16.79 12.94 71.14
C GLN A 251 15.41 12.34 70.85
N THR A 252 15.34 11.09 70.37
CA THR A 252 14.08 10.38 70.13
C THR A 252 13.29 10.17 71.42
N ILE A 253 13.96 9.81 72.52
CA ILE A 253 13.34 9.67 73.85
C ILE A 253 12.81 11.02 74.34
N SER A 254 13.61 12.09 74.25
CA SER A 254 13.20 13.44 74.66
C SER A 254 11.97 13.95 73.90
N ASN A 255 11.78 13.51 72.66
CA ASN A 255 10.66 13.91 71.82
C ASN A 255 9.45 12.95 71.93
N SER A 256 9.61 11.77 72.53
CA SER A 256 8.54 10.78 72.66
C SER A 256 7.60 11.14 73.82
N VAL A 257 6.28 11.01 73.60
CA VAL A 257 5.25 11.40 74.57
C VAL A 257 5.05 10.35 75.67
N ASN A 258 5.55 9.12 75.48
CA ASN A 258 5.34 8.00 76.39
C ASN A 258 6.58 7.77 77.27
N THR A 259 6.45 7.91 78.59
CA THR A 259 7.53 7.75 79.55
C THR A 259 7.75 6.28 79.89
N VAL A 260 8.73 5.65 79.24
CA VAL A 260 9.18 4.29 79.55
C VAL A 260 10.49 4.36 80.32
N TYR A 261 10.52 3.81 81.54
CA TYR A 261 11.74 3.67 82.32
C TYR A 261 12.57 2.51 81.79
N LEU A 262 13.58 2.81 80.98
CA LEU A 262 14.56 1.84 80.48
C LEU A 262 15.90 2.05 81.19
N ASN A 263 16.64 0.96 81.39
CA ASN A 263 17.95 1.01 82.01
C ASN A 263 18.95 1.66 81.04
N ALA A 264 19.77 2.60 81.53
CA ALA A 264 20.77 3.31 80.71
C ALA A 264 21.84 2.36 80.11
N GLY A 265 22.03 1.17 80.71
CA GLY A 265 22.88 0.12 80.16
C GLY A 265 22.32 -0.51 78.89
N ASP A 266 21.00 -0.71 78.81
CA ASP A 266 20.33 -1.31 77.66
C ASP A 266 20.24 -0.35 76.46
N LEU A 267 20.30 0.96 76.72
CA LEU A 267 20.25 2.02 75.70
C LEU A 267 21.64 2.47 75.19
N LEU A 268 22.72 1.80 75.60
CA LEU A 268 24.10 2.20 75.25
C LEU A 268 24.46 3.66 75.63
N LEU A 269 23.70 4.29 76.53
CA LEU A 269 23.88 5.69 76.94
C LEU A 269 25.00 5.86 77.98
N ASN A 270 25.52 4.75 78.53
CA ASN A 270 26.56 4.79 79.53
C ASN A 270 27.95 4.96 78.89
N LEU A 271 28.37 6.22 78.73
CA LEU A 271 29.66 6.60 78.13
C LEU A 271 30.85 6.48 79.11
N LYS A 272 30.64 6.15 80.40
CA LYS A 272 31.70 6.15 81.45
C LYS A 272 32.78 5.09 81.26
N GLY A 273 32.56 4.07 80.43
CA GLY A 273 33.53 3.00 80.15
C GLY A 273 34.41 3.22 78.91
N ILE A 274 34.27 4.35 78.21
CA ILE A 274 34.96 4.60 76.94
C ILE A 274 36.33 5.24 77.23
N ASN A 275 37.40 4.52 76.90
CA ASN A 275 38.78 4.95 77.15
C ASN A 275 39.24 5.92 76.03
N LEU A 276 39.05 7.23 76.24
CA LEU A 276 39.30 8.30 75.25
C LEU A 276 40.79 8.56 74.96
N GLU A 277 41.72 8.01 75.75
CA GLU A 277 43.17 8.21 75.61
C GLU A 277 43.76 7.55 74.35
N LYS A 278 43.16 6.46 73.85
CA LYS A 278 43.61 5.76 72.63
C LYS A 278 43.30 6.50 71.32
N CYS A 279 42.38 7.48 71.34
CA CYS A 279 41.97 8.23 70.15
C CYS A 279 42.89 9.41 69.79
N LYS A 280 43.98 9.64 70.54
CA LYS A 280 44.90 10.78 70.38
C LYS A 280 46.13 10.52 69.49
N GLN A 281 46.26 9.34 68.90
CA GLN A 281 47.28 9.00 67.90
C GLN A 281 46.63 8.81 66.53
#